data_AF-A0A7N2LT45-F1
#
_entry.id   AF-A0A7N2LT45-F1
#
_cell.length_a   1.000
_cell.length_b   1.000
_cell.length_c   1.000
_cell.angle_alpha   90.00
_cell.angle_beta   90.00
_cell.angle_gamma   90.00
#
_symmetry.space_group_name_H-M   'P 1'
#
loop_
_entity.id
_entity.type
_entity.pdbx_description
1 polymer ?
#
loop_
_entity_poly.entity_id
_entity_poly.type
_entity_poly.pdbx_seq_one_letter_code
_entity_poly.pdbx_strand_id
1 'polypeptide(L)'
;MQAYRVALDLQNKYPAEHSQARHDGSVWRKIWRLNVPPKVRTLLWRACSNILPTRENLQRRKVQIDPKCEICLQHPETTCHVLWECPFARDIWSVAGRRIQKSPTGTSDFFSLFRSMANRLSKQELESWAMVVWAIWGARNKFYFKKTQLQPLGIVEGAISMLNDFQRLIASQTTPCRRYQAYNLVTKN
;
A
#
# COMPACT_ATOMS: atom_id res chain seq x y z
N MET A 1 28.60 -44.50 2.09
CA MET A 1 28.43 -43.08 2.46
C MET A 1 27.06 -42.62 1.99
N GLN A 2 26.13 -42.37 2.91
CA GLN A 2 24.74 -42.03 2.59
C GLN A 2 24.65 -40.63 1.97
N ALA A 3 24.06 -40.54 0.77
CA ALA A 3 23.82 -39.32 0.01
C ALA A 3 23.15 -38.20 0.83
N TYR A 4 22.46 -38.56 1.92
CA TYR A 4 21.87 -37.63 2.87
C TYR A 4 22.88 -36.71 3.57
N ARG A 5 24.07 -37.21 3.95
CA ARG A 5 25.11 -36.35 4.56
C ARG A 5 25.71 -35.38 3.55
N VAL A 6 25.88 -35.84 2.31
CA VAL A 6 26.36 -35.00 1.20
C VAL A 6 25.35 -33.89 0.88
N ALA A 7 24.05 -34.19 0.91
CA ALA A 7 23.00 -33.19 0.71
C ALA A 7 22.96 -32.14 1.85
N LEU A 8 23.15 -32.56 3.10
CA LEU A 8 23.25 -31.66 4.26
C LEU A 8 24.50 -30.77 4.18
N ASP A 9 25.64 -31.33 3.77
CA ASP A 9 26.87 -30.56 3.59
C ASP A 9 26.75 -29.56 2.43
N LEU A 10 26.02 -29.89 1.35
CA LEU A 10 25.73 -28.95 0.26
C LEU A 10 24.81 -27.81 0.70
N GLN A 11 23.81 -28.07 1.55
CA GLN A 11 22.96 -27.04 2.15
C GLN A 11 23.72 -26.13 3.13
N ASN A 12 24.64 -26.69 3.92
CA ASN A 12 25.46 -25.92 4.86
C ASN A 12 26.57 -25.12 4.19
N LYS A 13 27.08 -25.58 3.03
CA LYS A 13 28.16 -24.90 2.29
C LYS A 13 27.66 -23.69 1.48
N TYR A 14 26.36 -23.65 1.17
CA TYR A 14 25.69 -22.51 0.55
C TYR A 14 24.43 -22.19 1.35
N PRO A 15 24.53 -21.53 2.52
CA PRO A 15 23.34 -20.95 3.12
C PRO A 15 22.72 -20.04 2.05
N ALA A 16 21.53 -20.37 1.58
CA ALA A 16 20.78 -19.55 0.63
C ALA A 16 20.36 -18.26 1.35
N GLU A 17 21.32 -17.35 1.52
CA GLU A 17 21.09 -16.04 2.07
C GLU A 17 20.50 -15.16 0.97
N HIS A 18 19.19 -15.25 0.82
CA HIS A 18 18.42 -14.32 0.01
C HIS A 18 18.44 -12.93 0.66
N SER A 19 19.45 -12.11 0.35
CA SER A 19 19.49 -10.70 0.76
C SER A 19 18.21 -9.98 0.31
N GLN A 20 17.67 -10.34 -0.86
CA GLN A 20 16.36 -9.90 -1.35
C GLN A 20 15.20 -10.30 -0.42
N ALA A 21 15.09 -11.57 -0.01
CA ALA A 21 14.00 -12.02 0.86
C ALA A 21 14.03 -11.35 2.25
N ARG A 22 15.23 -11.09 2.79
CA ARG A 22 15.41 -10.34 4.05
C ARG A 22 14.94 -8.89 3.91
N HIS A 23 15.26 -8.24 2.80
CA HIS A 23 14.81 -6.87 2.51
C HIS A 23 13.30 -6.78 2.28
N ASP A 24 12.72 -7.76 1.59
CA ASP A 24 11.28 -7.84 1.33
C ASP A 24 10.49 -8.07 2.62
N GLY A 25 11.00 -8.91 3.51
CA GLY A 25 10.39 -9.15 4.83
C GLY A 25 10.22 -7.89 5.68
N SER A 26 11.13 -6.92 5.58
CA SER A 26 11.02 -5.63 6.27
C SER A 26 9.86 -4.78 5.70
N VAL A 27 9.71 -4.76 4.37
CA VAL A 27 8.62 -4.03 3.70
C VAL A 27 7.26 -4.62 4.07
N TRP A 28 7.11 -5.95 4.00
CA TRP A 28 5.87 -6.62 4.37
C TRP A 28 5.48 -6.32 5.81
N ARG A 29 6.43 -6.40 6.74
CA ARG A 29 6.19 -6.07 8.15
C ARG A 29 5.72 -4.63 8.32
N LYS A 30 6.28 -3.67 7.58
CA LYS A 30 5.84 -2.27 7.62
C LYS A 30 4.40 -2.13 7.12
N ILE A 31 4.04 -2.74 5.99
CA ILE A 31 2.65 -2.70 5.45
C ILE A 31 1.65 -3.24 6.48
N TRP A 32 1.94 -4.39 7.09
CA TRP A 32 1.00 -5.04 8.00
C TRP A 32 0.86 -4.32 9.35
N ARG A 33 1.85 -3.51 9.76
CA ARG A 33 1.83 -2.70 10.99
C ARG A 33 1.11 -1.35 10.86
N LEU A 34 0.67 -0.96 9.67
CA LEU A 34 -0.08 0.28 9.46
C LEU A 34 -1.46 0.20 10.12
N ASN A 35 -1.84 1.27 10.83
CA ASN A 35 -3.17 1.44 11.41
C ASN A 35 -4.14 2.04 10.37
N VAL A 36 -4.40 1.26 9.32
CA VAL A 36 -5.31 1.60 8.21
C VAL A 36 -6.30 0.44 7.98
N PRO A 37 -7.43 0.68 7.30
CA PRO A 37 -8.38 -0.39 7.00
C PRO A 37 -7.71 -1.59 6.31
N PRO A 38 -8.09 -2.85 6.63
CA PRO A 38 -7.47 -4.05 6.05
C PRO A 38 -7.38 -4.04 4.52
N LYS A 39 -8.42 -3.54 3.84
CA LYS A 39 -8.46 -3.38 2.38
C LYS A 39 -7.30 -2.54 1.82
N VAL A 40 -6.82 -1.55 2.57
CA VAL A 40 -5.70 -0.68 2.17
C VAL A 40 -4.38 -1.45 2.26
N ARG A 41 -4.17 -2.22 3.34
CA ARG A 41 -2.98 -3.09 3.46
C ARG A 41 -2.91 -4.13 2.35
N THR A 42 -4.04 -4.78 2.04
CA THR A 42 -4.13 -5.74 0.92
C THR A 42 -3.81 -5.07 -0.41
N LEU A 43 -4.34 -3.86 -0.66
CA LEU A 43 -4.04 -3.11 -1.88
C LEU A 43 -2.54 -2.78 -1.99
N LEU A 44 -1.92 -2.27 -0.92
CA LEU A 44 -0.49 -1.97 -0.90
C LEU A 44 0.36 -3.19 -1.18
N TRP A 45 0.06 -4.33 -0.55
CA TRP A 45 0.75 -5.58 -0.81
C TRP A 45 0.63 -5.98 -2.29
N ARG A 46 -0.58 -5.93 -2.87
CA ARG A 46 -0.79 -6.22 -4.31
C ARG A 46 -0.06 -5.26 -5.24
N ALA A 47 0.02 -3.98 -4.86
CA ALA A 47 0.73 -2.95 -5.62
C ALA A 47 2.24 -3.20 -5.60
N CYS A 48 2.81 -3.47 -4.41
CA CYS A 48 4.21 -3.83 -4.22
C CYS A 48 4.59 -5.15 -4.92
N SER A 49 3.68 -6.12 -4.97
CA SER A 49 3.86 -7.36 -5.74
C SER A 49 3.56 -7.22 -7.23
N ASN A 50 3.22 -6.02 -7.71
CA ASN A 50 2.85 -5.73 -9.10
C ASN A 50 1.76 -6.65 -9.67
N ILE A 51 0.75 -6.99 -8.88
CA ILE A 51 -0.39 -7.86 -9.28
C ILE A 51 -1.72 -7.11 -9.32
N LEU A 52 -1.69 -5.78 -9.35
CA LEU A 52 -2.89 -4.99 -9.63
C LEU A 52 -3.32 -5.18 -11.09
N PRO A 53 -4.63 -5.17 -11.38
CA PRO A 53 -5.17 -5.30 -12.74
C PRO A 53 -4.99 -4.00 -13.54
N THR A 54 -3.74 -3.58 -13.73
CA THR A 54 -3.38 -2.50 -14.66
C THR A 54 -3.41 -3.03 -16.09
N ARG A 55 -3.55 -2.15 -17.09
CA ARG A 55 -3.57 -2.58 -18.50
C ARG A 55 -2.31 -3.32 -18.91
N GLU A 56 -1.13 -2.89 -18.44
CA GLU A 56 0.11 -3.62 -18.66
C GLU A 56 0.03 -5.07 -18.13
N ASN A 57 -0.47 -5.26 -16.91
CA ASN A 57 -0.61 -6.57 -16.31
C ASN A 57 -1.69 -7.43 -16.97
N LEU A 58 -2.76 -6.82 -17.50
CA LEU A 58 -3.78 -7.52 -18.30
C LEU A 58 -3.19 -7.98 -19.64
N GLN A 59 -2.41 -7.14 -20.30
CA GLN A 59 -1.72 -7.49 -21.55
C GLN A 59 -0.71 -8.62 -21.34
N ARG A 60 0.06 -8.60 -20.24
CA ARG A 60 0.94 -9.73 -19.83
C ARG A 60 0.17 -11.05 -19.69
N ARG A 61 -1.13 -10.99 -19.36
CA ARG A 61 -2.04 -12.13 -19.26
C ARG A 61 -2.79 -12.42 -20.58
N LYS A 62 -2.30 -11.90 -21.70
CA LYS A 62 -2.84 -12.08 -23.06
C LYS A 62 -4.25 -11.51 -23.29
N VAL A 63 -4.68 -10.56 -22.44
CA VAL A 63 -5.92 -9.80 -22.69
C VAL A 63 -5.62 -8.75 -23.76
N GLN A 64 -6.43 -8.74 -24.84
CA GLN A 64 -6.29 -7.77 -25.93
C GLN A 64 -6.86 -6.41 -25.49
N ILE A 65 -5.97 -5.50 -25.08
CA ILE A 65 -6.32 -4.15 -24.65
C ILE A 65 -5.18 -3.18 -24.98
N ASP A 66 -5.51 -1.92 -25.29
CA ASP A 66 -4.50 -0.87 -25.41
C ASP A 66 -3.77 -0.72 -24.05
N PRO A 67 -2.43 -0.84 -24.00
CA PRO A 67 -1.68 -0.68 -22.76
C PRO A 67 -1.71 0.74 -22.19
N LYS A 68 -2.08 1.77 -22.97
CA LYS A 68 -2.06 3.17 -22.51
C LYS A 68 -2.99 3.41 -21.33
N CYS A 69 -2.55 4.24 -20.39
CA CYS A 69 -3.37 4.72 -19.30
C CYS A 69 -4.58 5.49 -19.85
N GLU A 70 -5.78 5.09 -19.44
CA GLU A 70 -7.03 5.69 -19.91
C GLU A 70 -7.25 7.13 -19.45
N ILE A 71 -6.54 7.54 -18.39
CA ILE A 71 -6.69 8.88 -17.80
C ILE A 71 -5.79 9.87 -18.54
N CYS A 72 -4.51 9.55 -18.73
CA CYS A 72 -3.55 10.48 -19.35
C CYS A 72 -3.33 10.25 -20.84
N LEU A 73 -3.64 9.05 -21.36
CA LEU A 73 -3.47 8.63 -22.75
C LEU A 73 -2.03 8.72 -23.31
N GLN A 74 -1.04 8.98 -22.46
CA GLN A 74 0.34 9.26 -22.87
C GLN A 74 1.29 8.07 -22.68
N HIS A 75 1.14 7.33 -21.58
CA HIS A 75 2.08 6.28 -21.19
C HIS A 75 1.36 4.96 -20.91
N PRO A 76 2.06 3.81 -20.99
CA PRO A 76 1.54 2.52 -20.55
C PRO A 76 1.06 2.57 -19.09
N GLU A 77 -0.06 1.91 -18.82
CA GLU A 77 -0.65 1.83 -17.50
C GLU A 77 0.07 0.77 -16.64
N THR A 78 1.16 1.19 -16.01
CA THR A 78 1.86 0.40 -14.99
C THR A 78 1.34 0.72 -13.58
N THR A 79 1.66 -0.12 -12.60
CA THR A 79 1.28 0.13 -11.20
C THR A 79 1.90 1.43 -10.68
N CYS A 80 3.18 1.66 -10.95
CA CYS A 80 3.87 2.90 -10.58
C CYS A 80 3.27 4.11 -11.31
N HIS A 81 2.96 3.96 -12.60
CA HIS A 81 2.37 5.02 -13.39
C HIS A 81 1.05 5.50 -12.78
N VAL A 82 0.09 4.60 -12.57
CA VAL A 82 -1.24 4.95 -12.07
C VAL A 82 -1.19 5.59 -10.69
N LEU A 83 -0.32 5.10 -9.81
CA LEU A 83 -0.31 5.51 -8.40
C LEU A 83 0.60 6.71 -8.12
N TRP A 84 1.55 7.05 -9.01
CA TRP A 84 2.60 8.04 -8.72
C TRP A 84 2.98 8.95 -9.90
N GLU A 85 3.05 8.43 -11.12
CA GLU A 85 3.64 9.17 -12.25
C GLU A 85 2.62 9.82 -13.16
N CYS A 86 1.40 9.30 -13.23
CA CYS A 86 0.31 9.80 -14.04
C CYS A 86 0.05 11.28 -13.68
N PRO A 87 -0.16 12.19 -14.66
CA PRO A 87 -0.52 13.59 -14.38
C PRO A 87 -1.64 13.72 -13.35
N PHE A 88 -2.71 12.93 -13.48
CA PHE A 88 -3.79 12.89 -12.51
C PHE A 88 -3.34 12.52 -11.09
N ALA A 89 -2.45 11.53 -10.95
CA ALA A 89 -1.88 11.18 -9.65
C ALA A 89 -1.00 12.31 -9.11
N ARG A 90 -0.23 13.00 -9.96
CA ARG A 90 0.58 14.16 -9.56
C ARG A 90 -0.28 15.27 -8.99
N ASP A 91 -1.42 15.56 -9.61
CA ASP A 91 -2.35 16.59 -9.14
C ASP A 91 -2.87 16.24 -7.73
N ILE A 92 -3.23 14.97 -7.51
CA ILE A 92 -3.65 14.48 -6.18
C ILE A 92 -2.52 14.60 -5.15
N TRP A 93 -1.29 14.20 -5.50
CA TRP A 93 -0.14 14.32 -4.61
C TRP A 93 0.25 15.77 -4.32
N SER A 94 -0.04 16.71 -5.23
CA SER A 94 0.25 18.13 -5.01
C SER A 94 -0.58 18.73 -3.87
N VAL A 95 -1.81 18.24 -3.68
CA VAL A 95 -2.74 18.67 -2.63
C VAL A 95 -2.70 17.80 -1.36
N ALA A 96 -2.00 16.66 -1.37
CA ALA A 96 -1.90 15.72 -0.23
C ALA A 96 -1.01 16.20 0.95
N GLY A 97 -0.33 17.34 0.83
CA GLY A 97 0.47 17.97 1.90
C GLY A 97 1.99 17.92 1.67
N ARG A 98 2.73 18.92 2.19
CA ARG A 98 4.13 19.24 1.82
C ARG A 98 5.15 18.10 1.95
N ARG A 99 5.00 17.19 2.92
CA ARG A 99 5.91 16.03 3.10
C ARG A 99 5.49 14.79 2.31
N ILE A 100 4.25 14.77 1.85
CA ILE A 100 3.63 13.69 1.07
C ILE A 100 3.68 14.02 -0.44
N GLN A 101 4.00 15.27 -0.78
CA GLN A 101 4.23 15.72 -2.15
C GLN A 101 5.22 14.82 -2.89
N LYS A 102 5.00 14.73 -4.20
CA LYS A 102 5.80 13.89 -5.08
C LYS A 102 7.28 14.20 -4.90
N SER A 103 8.02 13.20 -4.44
CA SER A 103 9.46 13.21 -4.52
C SER A 103 9.88 12.87 -5.96
N PRO A 104 10.97 13.46 -6.49
CA PRO A 104 11.67 12.93 -7.66
C PRO A 104 12.41 11.65 -7.25
N THR A 105 11.66 10.63 -6.85
CA THR A 105 12.17 9.27 -6.75
C THR A 105 12.30 8.77 -8.18
N GLY A 106 13.53 8.63 -8.67
CA GLY A 106 13.84 7.89 -9.91
C GLY A 106 13.63 6.39 -9.72
N THR A 107 12.48 6.00 -9.18
CA THR A 107 12.13 4.62 -8.85
C THR A 107 11.50 3.95 -10.05
N SER A 108 12.03 2.79 -10.43
CA SER A 108 11.55 1.96 -11.53
C SER A 108 10.20 1.29 -11.28
N ASP A 109 9.85 1.07 -10.01
CA ASP A 109 8.71 0.25 -9.61
C ASP A 109 8.09 0.71 -8.27
N PHE A 110 6.86 0.25 -8.02
CA PHE A 110 6.09 0.65 -6.85
C PHE A 110 6.65 0.11 -5.52
N PHE A 111 7.32 -1.04 -5.53
CA PHE A 111 7.94 -1.60 -4.31
C PHE A 111 9.08 -0.70 -3.83
N SER A 112 9.95 -0.28 -4.76
CA SER A 112 11.03 0.66 -4.51
C SER A 112 10.51 2.03 -4.02
N LEU A 113 9.40 2.50 -4.60
CA LEU A 113 8.70 3.70 -4.15
C LEU A 113 8.19 3.55 -2.70
N PHE A 114 7.44 2.48 -2.40
CA PHE A 114 6.94 2.23 -1.05
C PHE A 114 8.08 2.18 -0.03
N ARG A 115 9.17 1.47 -0.35
CA ARG A 115 10.34 1.36 0.51
C ARG A 115 10.95 2.73 0.81
N SER A 116 11.09 3.59 -0.21
CA SER A 116 11.60 4.95 -0.05
C SER A 116 10.69 5.78 0.86
N MET A 117 9.38 5.76 0.62
CA MET A 117 8.41 6.50 1.43
C MET A 117 8.38 6.00 2.88
N ALA A 118 8.43 4.69 3.08
CA ALA A 118 8.43 4.08 4.40
C ALA A 118 9.71 4.28 5.21
N ASN A 119 10.79 4.77 4.58
CA ASN A 119 12.02 5.16 5.26
C ASN A 119 12.08 6.67 5.55
N ARG A 120 11.30 7.48 4.84
CA ARG A 120 11.31 8.95 4.95
C ARG A 120 10.17 9.50 5.79
N LEU A 121 9.02 8.85 5.77
CA LEU A 121 7.81 9.29 6.44
C LEU A 121 7.72 8.69 7.85
N SER A 122 7.17 9.46 8.78
CA SER A 122 6.69 8.93 10.06
C SER A 122 5.56 7.92 9.83
N LYS A 123 5.23 7.14 10.87
CA LYS A 123 4.15 6.14 10.78
C LYS A 123 2.81 6.78 10.36
N GLN A 124 2.44 7.91 10.95
CA GLN A 124 1.18 8.60 10.66
C GLN A 124 1.14 9.18 9.24
N GLU A 125 2.25 9.76 8.77
CA GLU A 125 2.38 10.23 7.39
C GLU A 125 2.31 9.07 6.39
N LEU A 126 2.92 7.92 6.71
CA LEU A 126 2.87 6.73 5.87
C LEU A 126 1.46 6.12 5.80
N GLU A 127 0.71 6.16 6.89
CA GLU A 127 -0.71 5.77 6.92
C GLU A 127 -1.57 6.69 6.05
N SER A 128 -1.32 8.00 6.11
CA SER A 128 -1.97 8.99 5.23
C SER A 128 -1.63 8.75 3.76
N TRP A 129 -0.34 8.54 3.46
CA TRP A 129 0.12 8.19 2.12
C TRP A 129 -0.53 6.91 1.60
N ALA A 130 -0.65 5.87 2.43
CA ALA A 130 -1.31 4.62 2.08
C ALA A 130 -2.80 4.80 1.71
N MET A 131 -3.49 5.68 2.45
CA MET A 131 -4.88 6.01 2.18
C MET A 131 -5.05 6.77 0.87
N VAL A 132 -4.15 7.70 0.55
CA VAL A 132 -4.15 8.41 -0.73
C VAL A 132 -3.88 7.44 -1.89
N VAL A 133 -2.92 6.51 -1.77
CA VAL A 133 -2.70 5.44 -2.76
C VAL A 133 -3.98 4.64 -3.02
N TRP A 134 -4.68 4.24 -1.94
CA TRP A 134 -5.95 3.53 -2.07
C TRP A 134 -7.03 4.36 -2.76
N ALA A 135 -7.11 5.65 -2.43
CA ALA A 135 -8.07 6.56 -3.03
C ALA A 135 -7.78 6.83 -4.52
N ILE A 136 -6.51 6.98 -4.92
CA ILE A 136 -6.08 7.08 -6.32
C ILE A 136 -6.52 5.83 -7.11
N TRP A 137 -6.26 4.64 -6.56
CA TRP A 137 -6.69 3.39 -7.19
C TRP A 137 -8.21 3.32 -7.34
N GLY A 138 -8.95 3.71 -6.31
CA GLY A 138 -10.41 3.81 -6.34
C GLY A 138 -10.91 4.78 -7.40
N ALA A 139 -10.31 5.97 -7.50
CA ALA A 139 -10.63 6.97 -8.49
C ALA A 139 -10.36 6.48 -9.92
N ARG A 140 -9.22 5.82 -10.15
CA ARG A 140 -8.91 5.18 -11.45
C ARG A 140 -9.94 4.12 -11.80
N ASN A 141 -10.36 3.27 -10.87
CA ASN A 141 -11.39 2.26 -11.15
C ASN A 141 -12.75 2.90 -11.44
N LYS A 142 -13.12 3.95 -10.70
CA LYS A 142 -14.36 4.70 -10.98
C LYS A 142 -14.33 5.32 -12.38
N PHE A 143 -13.18 5.84 -12.80
CA PHE A 143 -12.99 6.32 -14.17
C PHE A 143 -13.09 5.18 -15.19
N TYR A 144 -12.41 4.05 -14.97
CA TYR A 144 -12.45 2.91 -15.89
C TYR A 144 -13.89 2.41 -16.14
N PHE A 145 -14.67 2.18 -15.07
CA PHE A 145 -16.00 1.57 -15.17
C PHE A 145 -17.13 2.57 -15.42
N LYS A 146 -17.04 3.81 -14.93
CA LYS A 146 -18.13 4.80 -14.97
C LYS A 146 -17.76 6.09 -15.71
N LYS A 147 -16.55 6.19 -16.25
CA LYS A 147 -16.01 7.40 -16.92
C LYS A 147 -16.18 8.68 -16.09
N THR A 148 -16.18 8.53 -14.76
CA THR A 148 -16.32 9.64 -13.82
C THR A 148 -14.96 10.00 -13.25
N GLN A 149 -14.48 11.21 -13.52
CA GLN A 149 -13.26 11.73 -12.92
C GLN A 149 -13.57 12.49 -11.63
N LEU A 150 -12.92 12.08 -10.55
CA LEU A 150 -13.06 12.74 -9.25
C LEU A 150 -12.07 13.91 -9.13
N GLN A 151 -12.47 14.94 -8.40
CA GLN A 151 -11.61 16.11 -8.16
C GLN A 151 -10.47 15.75 -7.21
N PRO A 152 -9.21 16.16 -7.49
CA PRO A 152 -8.05 15.78 -6.69
C PRO A 152 -8.17 16.08 -5.19
N LEU A 153 -8.66 17.26 -4.83
CA LEU A 153 -8.85 17.67 -3.44
C LEU A 153 -9.83 16.75 -2.70
N GLY A 154 -10.99 16.47 -3.31
CA GLY A 154 -12.00 15.60 -2.71
C GLY A 154 -11.54 14.15 -2.53
N ILE A 155 -10.62 13.66 -3.38
CA ILE A 155 -9.99 12.35 -3.20
C ILE A 155 -9.12 12.34 -1.94
N VAL A 156 -8.30 13.38 -1.74
CA VAL A 156 -7.44 13.50 -0.56
C VAL A 156 -8.26 13.68 0.71
N GLU A 157 -9.20 14.63 0.73
CA GLU A 157 -10.05 14.89 1.89
C GLU A 157 -10.83 13.64 2.30
N GLY A 158 -11.43 12.93 1.33
CA GLY A 158 -12.14 11.68 1.60
C GLY A 158 -11.22 10.58 2.14
N ALA A 159 -9.98 10.48 1.65
CA ALA A 159 -9.00 9.52 2.14
C ALA A 159 -8.58 9.80 3.59
N ILE A 160 -8.30 11.07 3.92
CA ILE A 160 -7.90 11.49 5.26
C ILE A 160 -9.06 11.39 6.24
N SER A 161 -10.28 11.78 5.83
CA SER A 161 -11.48 11.61 6.67
C SER A 161 -11.69 10.14 7.03
N MET A 162 -11.63 9.24 6.03
CA MET A 162 -11.81 7.80 6.26
C MET A 162 -10.71 7.22 7.17
N LEU A 163 -9.48 7.74 7.08
CA LEU A 163 -8.40 7.35 7.99
C LEU A 163 -8.72 7.73 9.43
N ASN A 164 -9.09 8.99 9.65
CA ASN A 164 -9.39 9.51 10.97
C ASN A 164 -10.56 8.75 11.61
N ASP A 165 -11.62 8.50 10.85
CA ASP A 165 -12.78 7.74 11.33
C ASP A 165 -12.38 6.31 11.70
N PHE A 166 -11.60 5.63 10.86
CA PHE A 166 -11.10 4.28 11.15
C PHE A 166 -10.28 4.25 12.44
N GLN A 167 -9.35 5.19 12.61
CA GLN A 167 -8.47 5.23 13.79
C GLN A 167 -9.24 5.55 15.07
N ARG A 168 -10.24 6.43 15.02
CA ARG A 168 -11.14 6.70 16.14
C ARG A 168 -11.92 5.45 16.57
N LEU A 169 -12.48 4.71 15.60
CA LEU A 169 -13.24 3.49 15.88
C LEU A 169 -12.37 2.41 16.52
N ILE A 170 -11.15 2.20 16.01
CA ILE A 170 -10.22 1.23 16.59
C ILE A 170 -9.81 1.64 18.01
N ALA A 171 -9.51 2.92 18.25
CA ALA A 171 -9.16 3.42 19.60
C ALA A 171 -10.30 3.19 20.62
N SER A 172 -11.55 3.41 20.20
CA SER A 172 -12.72 3.19 21.06
C SER A 172 -12.91 1.72 21.45
N GLN A 173 -12.57 0.77 20.56
CA GLN A 173 -12.67 -0.67 20.83
C GLN A 173 -11.54 -1.18 21.73
N THR A 174 -10.37 -0.54 21.72
CA THR A 174 -9.22 -0.90 22.57
C THR A 174 -9.32 -0.34 24.00
N THR A 175 -10.31 0.51 24.29
CA THR A 175 -10.53 1.04 25.64
C THR A 175 -11.22 -0.05 26.48
N PRO A 176 -10.63 -0.53 27.59
CA PRO A 176 -11.28 -1.53 28.44
C PRO A 176 -12.62 -0.99 28.92
N CYS A 177 -13.70 -1.75 28.72
CA CYS A 177 -15.02 -1.38 29.18
C CYS A 177 -14.98 -1.14 30.71
N ARG A 178 -15.25 0.09 31.16
CA ARG A 178 -15.34 0.46 32.58
C ARG A 178 -16.27 -0.45 33.40
N ARG A 179 -17.16 -1.19 32.74
CA ARG A 179 -18.12 -2.12 33.36
C ARG A 179 -17.45 -3.33 34.02
N TYR A 180 -16.23 -3.72 33.63
CA TYR A 180 -15.47 -4.80 34.29
C TYR A 180 -14.75 -4.36 35.58
N GLN A 181 -14.62 -3.06 35.84
CA GLN A 181 -14.01 -2.56 37.09
C GLN A 181 -15.02 -2.45 38.23
N ALA A 182 -16.31 -2.29 37.92
CA ALA A 182 -17.37 -2.27 38.95
C ALA A 182 -17.69 -3.67 39.51
N TYR A 183 -17.60 -4.72 38.69
CA TYR A 183 -17.86 -6.10 39.15
C TYR A 183 -16.80 -6.65 40.12
N ASN A 184 -15.57 -6.15 40.07
CA ASN A 184 -14.48 -6.58 40.97
C ASN A 184 -14.38 -5.78 42.27
N LEU A 185 -15.18 -4.72 42.43
CA LEU A 185 -15.28 -3.94 43.67
C LEU A 185 -16.48 -4.35 44.53
N VAL A 186 -17.49 -5.00 43.94
CA VAL A 186 -18.70 -5.46 44.65
C VAL A 186 -18.53 -6.87 45.24
N THR A 187 -17.63 -7.70 44.72
CA THR A 187 -17.41 -9.08 45.18
C THR A 187 -16.33 -9.22 46.26
N LYS A 188 -15.84 -8.10 46.81
CA LYS A 188 -14.83 -8.06 47.89
C LYS A 188 -15.37 -7.58 49.24
N ASN A 189 -16.70 -7.52 49.40
CA ASN A 189 -17.35 -7.33 50.71
C ASN A 189 -18.24 -8.53 51.03
#